data_AF-S4UKE6-F1
#
_entry.id   AF-S4UKE6-F1
#
_cell.length_a   1.000
_cell.length_b   1.000
_cell.length_c   1.000
_cell.angle_alpha   90.00
_cell.angle_beta   90.00
_cell.angle_gamma   90.00
#
_symmetry.space_group_name_H-M   'P 1'
#
loop_
_entity.id
_entity.type
_entity.pdbx_description
1 polymer ?
#
loop_
_entity_poly.entity_id
_entity_poly.type
_entity_poly.pdbx_seq_one_letter_code
_entity_poly.pdbx_strand_id
1 'polypeptide(L)'
;MIGYFLIIILLNINRTDKYTLYNFKKENQEFGIGNNVPIAATVTSYSRMIINEYKLLALKLGYELFYSDTDSLMISGQLPEEYISSTVLGKMKLEHQFKEAFFVMPKVYYLDYDDSQVYKCKGYPGDLTRADFEGLYNGETLDLKVTKWSKDRVEGKVFIKSDLPYKLKVFDSL
;
A
#
# COMPACT_ATOMS: atom_id res chain seq x y z
N MET A 1 10.76 -23.03 13.47
CA MET A 1 10.37 -22.05 14.49
C MET A 1 11.62 -21.28 14.89
N ILE A 2 11.94 -20.22 14.14
CA ILE A 2 13.14 -19.41 14.36
C ILE A 2 12.70 -18.23 15.21
N GLY A 3 13.01 -18.27 16.50
CA GLY A 3 12.77 -17.17 17.43
C GLY A 3 13.78 -16.06 17.17
N TYR A 4 13.31 -14.89 16.77
CA TYR A 4 14.15 -13.69 16.71
C TYR A 4 14.38 -13.19 18.14
N PHE A 5 15.62 -13.30 18.60
CA PHE A 5 16.09 -12.62 19.81
C PHE A 5 16.06 -11.11 19.58
N LEU A 6 15.06 -10.45 20.15
CA LEU A 6 15.08 -9.01 20.36
C LEU A 6 16.09 -8.72 21.49
N ILE A 7 17.32 -8.32 21.15
CA ILE A 7 18.25 -7.79 22.15
C ILE A 7 17.80 -6.36 22.46
N ILE A 8 16.91 -6.21 23.45
CA ILE A 8 16.72 -4.93 24.14
C ILE A 8 17.83 -4.84 25.18
N ILE A 9 18.82 -3.98 24.94
CA ILE A 9 19.79 -3.63 25.98
C ILE A 9 19.08 -2.69 26.96
N LEU A 10 18.64 -3.24 28.10
CA LEU A 10 18.17 -2.43 29.22
C LEU A 10 19.39 -1.95 30.03
N LEU A 11 19.85 -0.73 29.77
CA LEU A 11 20.88 -0.09 30.61
C LEU A 11 20.20 0.43 31.88
N ASN A 12 20.32 -0.33 32.98
CA ASN A 12 19.82 0.07 34.28
C ASN A 12 20.80 1.08 34.92
N ILE A 13 20.46 2.37 34.87
CA ILE A 13 21.25 3.41 35.52
C ILE A 13 20.87 3.44 37.01
N ASN A 14 21.73 2.91 37.86
CA ASN A 14 21.61 2.98 39.34
C ASN A 14 21.97 4.37 39.93
N ARG A 15 22.13 5.41 39.09
CA ARG A 15 22.32 6.80 39.52
C ARG A 15 21.09 7.63 39.18
N THR A 16 20.14 7.69 40.10
CA THR A 16 19.03 8.64 40.10
C THR A 16 19.51 10.01 40.57
N ASP A 17 20.37 10.64 39.79
CA ASP A 17 20.58 12.08 39.95
C ASP A 17 19.29 12.77 39.46
N LYS A 18 18.57 13.41 40.39
CA LYS A 18 17.26 14.05 40.18
C LYS A 18 17.21 14.98 38.94
N TYR A 19 18.36 15.50 38.56
CA TYR A 19 18.58 16.40 37.42
C TYR A 19 18.44 15.71 36.05
N THR A 20 18.87 14.46 35.92
CA THR A 20 18.84 13.72 34.63
C THR A 20 17.41 13.36 34.22
N LEU A 21 16.58 12.98 35.19
CA LEU A 21 15.17 12.64 34.96
C LEU A 21 14.31 13.88 34.66
N TYR A 22 14.67 15.03 35.24
CA TYR A 22 13.99 16.30 35.00
C TYR A 22 14.23 16.79 33.57
N ASN A 23 15.47 16.69 33.06
CA ASN A 23 15.79 17.12 31.70
C ASN A 23 15.07 16.29 30.63
N PHE A 24 14.96 14.96 30.78
CA PHE A 24 14.29 14.10 29.78
C PHE A 24 12.76 14.36 29.73
N LYS A 25 12.13 14.64 30.88
CA LYS A 25 10.71 15.03 30.93
C LYS A 25 10.50 16.43 30.34
N LYS A 26 11.41 17.36 30.60
CA LYS A 26 11.31 18.73 30.11
C LYS A 26 11.55 18.81 28.60
N GLU A 27 12.52 18.07 28.06
CA GLU A 27 12.75 17.94 26.62
C GLU A 27 11.54 17.34 25.89
N ASN A 28 10.89 16.31 26.44
CA ASN A 28 9.67 15.75 25.83
C ASN A 28 8.43 16.63 25.99
N GLN A 29 8.37 17.50 26.99
CA GLN A 29 7.28 18.49 27.13
C GLN A 29 7.49 19.72 26.24
N GLU A 30 8.74 20.13 26.01
CA GLU A 30 9.08 21.26 25.14
C GLU A 30 9.06 20.88 23.65
N PHE A 31 9.43 19.64 23.30
CA PHE A 31 9.09 19.06 22.01
C PHE A 31 7.64 18.56 22.05
N GLY A 32 6.69 19.48 21.83
CA GLY A 32 5.28 19.17 21.54
C GLY A 32 5.09 18.40 20.24
N ILE A 33 5.85 17.31 20.04
CA ILE A 33 5.74 16.41 18.91
C ILE A 33 4.85 15.26 19.36
N GLY A 34 3.52 15.41 19.21
CA GLY A 34 2.57 14.30 19.33
C GLY A 34 2.75 13.19 18.28
N ASN A 35 3.84 13.23 17.51
CA ASN A 35 4.14 12.36 16.38
C ASN A 35 5.45 11.61 16.62
N ASN A 36 5.37 10.31 16.90
CA ASN A 36 6.56 9.47 17.01
C ASN A 36 6.91 8.84 15.65
N VAL A 37 7.78 9.52 14.90
CA VAL A 37 8.25 9.05 13.57
C VAL A 37 8.90 7.66 13.63
N PRO A 38 9.77 7.34 14.62
CA PRO A 38 10.30 5.98 14.78
C PRO A 38 9.24 4.89 14.89
N ILE A 39 8.18 5.12 15.68
CA ILE A 39 7.07 4.16 15.80
C ILE A 39 6.38 3.96 14.43
N ALA A 40 6.05 5.04 13.73
CA ALA A 40 5.41 4.95 12.40
C ALA A 40 6.28 4.20 11.37
N ALA A 41 7.59 4.44 11.38
CA ALA A 41 8.55 3.75 10.52
C ALA A 41 8.64 2.25 10.86
N THR A 42 8.60 1.92 12.16
CA THR A 42 8.62 0.54 12.65
C THR A 42 7.39 -0.21 12.18
N VAL A 43 6.19 0.35 12.39
CA VAL A 43 4.92 -0.25 11.95
C VAL A 43 4.94 -0.50 10.44
N THR A 44 5.31 0.51 9.64
CA THR A 44 5.36 0.38 8.18
C THR A 44 6.35 -0.70 7.71
N SER A 45 7.51 -0.80 8.37
CA SER A 45 8.51 -1.82 8.05
C SER A 45 8.00 -3.22 8.34
N TYR A 46 7.38 -3.43 9.51
CA TYR A 46 6.78 -4.72 9.87
C TYR A 46 5.65 -5.11 8.91
N SER A 47 4.76 -4.19 8.52
CA SER A 47 3.71 -4.46 7.53
C SER A 47 4.27 -4.96 6.20
N ARG A 48 5.37 -4.36 5.72
CA ARG A 48 6.05 -4.79 4.48
C ARG A 48 6.68 -6.17 4.62
N MET A 49 7.29 -6.46 5.78
CA MET A 49 7.86 -7.78 6.07
C MET A 49 6.79 -8.87 6.00
N ILE A 50 5.64 -8.65 6.67
CA ILE A 50 4.50 -9.58 6.68
C ILE A 50 4.00 -9.87 5.27
N ILE A 51 3.76 -8.84 4.45
CA ILE A 51 3.30 -9.06 3.07
C ILE A 51 4.37 -9.76 2.22
N ASN A 52 5.65 -9.51 2.48
CA ASN A 52 6.73 -10.22 1.78
C ASN A 52 6.80 -11.70 2.18
N GLU A 53 6.50 -12.05 3.43
CA GLU A 53 6.40 -13.45 3.85
C GLU A 53 5.30 -14.19 3.07
N TYR A 54 4.13 -13.57 2.88
CA TYR A 54 3.06 -14.15 2.06
C TYR A 54 3.44 -14.29 0.59
N LYS A 55 4.19 -13.32 0.02
CA LYS A 55 4.73 -13.43 -1.35
C LYS A 55 5.68 -14.62 -1.48
N LEU A 56 6.62 -14.76 -0.54
CA LEU A 56 7.57 -15.87 -0.54
C LEU A 56 6.87 -17.21 -0.34
N LEU A 57 5.84 -17.26 0.50
CA LEU A 57 4.99 -18.45 0.66
C LEU A 57 4.31 -18.83 -0.65
N ALA A 58 3.69 -17.88 -1.35
CA ALA A 58 3.04 -18.13 -2.64
C ALA A 58 4.02 -18.68 -3.68
N LEU A 59 5.22 -18.08 -3.78
CA LEU A 59 6.28 -18.56 -4.66
C LEU A 59 6.74 -19.98 -4.29
N LYS A 60 6.87 -20.27 -2.99
CA LYS A 60 7.25 -21.61 -2.51
C LYS A 60 6.19 -22.67 -2.85
N LEU A 61 4.92 -22.29 -2.88
CA LEU A 61 3.81 -23.15 -3.30
C LEU A 61 3.73 -23.30 -4.83
N GLY A 62 4.59 -22.60 -5.58
CA GLY A 62 4.61 -22.64 -7.04
C GLY A 62 3.56 -21.74 -7.70
N TYR A 63 3.01 -20.77 -6.97
CA TYR A 63 2.05 -19.82 -7.53
C TYR A 63 2.75 -18.64 -8.19
N GLU A 64 2.09 -18.08 -9.20
CA GLU A 64 2.51 -16.85 -9.86
C GLU A 64 2.01 -15.65 -9.05
N LEU A 65 2.86 -14.63 -8.95
CA LEU A 65 2.56 -13.39 -8.25
C LEU A 65 2.23 -12.29 -9.27
N PHE A 66 0.98 -11.84 -9.28
CA PHE A 66 0.53 -10.83 -10.24
C PHE A 66 0.63 -9.40 -9.68
N TYR A 67 0.18 -9.20 -8.45
CA TYR A 67 0.10 -7.85 -7.89
C TYR A 67 0.10 -7.86 -6.35
N SER A 68 0.48 -6.73 -5.76
CA SER A 68 0.36 -6.48 -4.32
C SER A 68 0.37 -4.98 -4.04
N ASP A 69 -0.55 -4.52 -3.19
CA ASP A 69 -0.61 -3.14 -2.70
C ASP A 69 -0.86 -3.13 -1.19
N THR A 70 0.06 -2.53 -0.45
CA THR A 70 0.04 -2.28 1.01
C THR A 70 -0.17 -3.53 1.86
N ASP A 71 -1.37 -4.10 1.88
CA ASP A 71 -1.84 -5.24 2.66
C ASP A 71 -2.58 -6.30 1.82
N SER A 72 -2.57 -6.15 0.49
CA SER A 72 -3.22 -7.07 -0.47
C SER A 72 -2.22 -7.85 -1.32
N LEU A 73 -2.66 -9.02 -1.78
CA LEU A 73 -1.87 -9.96 -2.58
C LEU A 73 -2.76 -10.65 -3.61
N MET A 74 -2.33 -10.64 -4.88
CA MET A 74 -3.03 -11.28 -6.00
C MET A 74 -2.10 -12.33 -6.61
N ILE A 75 -2.56 -13.59 -6.57
CA ILE A 75 -1.79 -14.77 -6.96
C ILE A 75 -2.65 -15.72 -7.79
N SER A 76 -2.02 -16.62 -8.56
CA SER A 76 -2.74 -17.58 -9.41
C SER A 76 -3.44 -18.71 -8.65
N GLY A 77 -3.10 -18.93 -7.38
CA GLY A 77 -3.67 -19.97 -6.54
C GLY A 77 -4.28 -19.44 -5.25
N GLN A 78 -4.68 -20.36 -4.37
CA GLN A 78 -5.18 -20.03 -3.04
C GLN A 78 -4.13 -20.37 -1.98
N LEU A 79 -3.95 -19.47 -1.01
CA LEU A 79 -3.12 -19.76 0.16
C LEU A 79 -3.75 -20.89 1.01
N PRO A 80 -2.94 -21.68 1.73
CA PRO A 80 -3.45 -22.71 2.62
C PRO A 80 -4.39 -22.13 3.69
N GLU A 81 -5.40 -22.91 4.10
CA GLU A 81 -6.46 -22.46 5.02
C GLU A 81 -5.92 -21.94 6.35
N GLU A 82 -4.77 -22.44 6.81
CA GLU A 82 -4.15 -21.96 8.04
C GLU A 82 -3.72 -20.48 7.98
N TYR A 83 -3.53 -19.93 6.77
CA TYR A 83 -3.19 -18.52 6.54
C TYR A 83 -4.40 -17.65 6.19
N ILE A 84 -5.58 -18.25 6.02
CA ILE A 84 -6.81 -17.56 5.62
C ILE A 84 -7.78 -17.47 6.80
N SER A 85 -8.23 -16.26 7.13
CA SER A 85 -9.33 -16.04 8.07
C SER A 85 -9.91 -14.64 7.91
N SER A 86 -11.23 -14.51 8.02
CA SER A 86 -11.92 -13.22 8.02
C SER A 86 -11.98 -12.56 9.39
N THR A 87 -11.62 -13.27 10.46
CA THR A 87 -11.81 -12.81 11.85
C THR A 87 -10.52 -12.77 12.66
N VAL A 88 -9.51 -13.56 12.30
CA VAL A 88 -8.24 -13.63 13.03
C VAL A 88 -7.28 -12.54 12.54
N LEU A 89 -6.84 -11.68 13.45
CA LEU A 89 -5.88 -10.63 13.16
C LEU A 89 -4.55 -11.20 12.64
N GLY A 90 -4.02 -10.59 11.56
CA GLY A 90 -2.75 -10.96 10.94
C GLY A 90 -2.84 -12.07 9.89
N LYS A 91 -4.00 -12.74 9.76
CA LYS A 91 -4.27 -13.66 8.65
C LYS A 91 -4.85 -12.91 7.45
N MET A 92 -4.70 -13.49 6.27
CA MET A 92 -5.25 -12.95 5.04
C MET A 92 -6.74 -13.27 4.94
N LYS A 93 -7.55 -12.32 4.48
CA LYS A 93 -8.95 -12.56 4.14
C LYS A 93 -9.06 -12.84 2.64
N LEU A 94 -9.74 -13.92 2.28
CA LEU A 94 -10.10 -14.19 0.89
C LEU A 94 -11.29 -13.29 0.51
N GLU A 95 -11.03 -12.21 -0.22
CA GLU A 95 -12.05 -11.23 -0.60
C GLU A 95 -12.58 -11.44 -2.01
N HIS A 96 -11.70 -11.81 -2.94
CA HIS A 96 -11.98 -11.76 -4.37
C HIS A 96 -11.47 -13.02 -5.07
N GLN A 97 -12.32 -13.57 -5.93
CA GLN A 97 -11.97 -14.55 -6.94
C GLN A 97 -12.47 -13.99 -8.27
N PHE A 98 -11.56 -13.76 -9.20
CA PHE A 98 -11.85 -13.15 -10.49
C PHE A 98 -11.43 -14.11 -11.60
N LYS A 99 -12.13 -14.03 -12.73
CA LYS A 99 -11.88 -14.88 -13.89
C LYS A 99 -10.73 -14.34 -14.74
N GLU A 100 -10.67 -13.03 -14.86
CA GLU A 100 -9.66 -12.31 -15.64
C GLU A 100 -9.26 -11.04 -14.89
N ALA A 101 -8.00 -10.64 -15.02
CA ALA A 101 -7.51 -9.39 -14.48
C ALA A 101 -6.38 -8.82 -15.33
N PHE A 102 -6.36 -7.50 -15.48
CA PHE A 102 -5.25 -6.75 -16.06
C PHE A 102 -4.57 -5.93 -14.97
N PHE A 103 -3.30 -6.22 -14.69
CA PHE A 103 -2.47 -5.44 -13.76
C PHE A 103 -1.40 -4.70 -14.54
N VAL A 104 -1.71 -3.47 -14.94
CA VAL A 104 -0.87 -2.72 -15.87
C VAL A 104 0.22 -1.93 -15.14
N MET A 105 -0.14 -1.27 -14.04
CA MET A 105 0.76 -0.41 -13.26
C MET A 105 0.34 -0.37 -11.78
N PRO A 106 1.20 0.14 -10.88
CA PRO A 106 0.81 0.38 -9.48
C PRO A 106 -0.48 1.22 -9.37
N LYS A 107 -1.53 0.61 -8.80
CA LYS A 107 -2.88 1.20 -8.62
C LYS A 107 -3.63 1.48 -9.95
N VAL A 108 -3.27 0.76 -11.02
CA VAL A 108 -3.99 0.75 -12.30
C VAL A 108 -4.26 -0.69 -12.70
N TYR A 109 -5.49 -1.14 -12.46
CA TYR A 109 -5.89 -2.52 -12.73
C TYR A 109 -7.39 -2.65 -13.04
N TYR A 110 -7.74 -3.74 -13.71
CA TYR A 110 -9.10 -4.18 -14.01
C TYR A 110 -9.28 -5.62 -13.52
N LEU A 111 -10.42 -5.90 -12.90
CA LEU A 111 -10.83 -7.20 -12.38
C LEU A 111 -12.21 -7.54 -12.95
N ASP A 112 -12.32 -8.70 -13.59
CA ASP A 112 -13.58 -9.24 -14.09
C ASP A 112 -14.09 -10.36 -13.18
N TYR A 113 -15.24 -10.12 -12.57
CA TYR A 113 -16.02 -11.12 -11.86
C TYR A 113 -17.15 -11.57 -12.78
N ASP A 114 -17.57 -12.84 -12.71
CA ASP A 114 -18.62 -13.36 -13.60
C ASP A 114 -19.90 -12.50 -13.63
N ASP A 115 -20.24 -11.85 -12.51
CA ASP A 115 -21.42 -10.99 -12.37
C ASP A 115 -21.12 -9.47 -12.34
N SER A 116 -19.85 -9.05 -12.26
CA SER A 116 -19.51 -7.63 -12.09
C SER A 116 -18.09 -7.29 -12.51
N GLN A 117 -17.84 -6.02 -12.83
CA GLN A 117 -16.51 -5.54 -13.21
C GLN A 117 -16.05 -4.46 -12.24
N VAL A 118 -14.79 -4.55 -11.80
CA VAL A 118 -14.17 -3.55 -10.93
C VAL A 118 -12.88 -3.09 -11.56
N TYR A 119 -12.74 -1.78 -11.71
CA TYR A 119 -11.51 -1.19 -12.21
C TYR A 119 -11.01 -0.09 -11.26
N LYS A 120 -9.72 0.16 -11.32
CA LYS A 120 -9.06 1.23 -10.55
C LYS A 120 -8.02 1.89 -11.43
N CYS A 121 -8.07 3.22 -11.53
CA CYS A 121 -7.08 4.00 -12.26
C CYS A 121 -6.63 5.19 -11.42
N LYS A 122 -5.38 5.17 -10.94
CA LYS A 122 -4.82 6.25 -10.12
C LYS A 122 -4.72 7.54 -10.92
N GLY A 123 -5.44 8.57 -10.48
CA GLY A 123 -5.35 9.92 -11.03
C GLY A 123 -6.33 10.20 -12.18
N TYR A 124 -7.15 9.22 -12.55
CA TYR A 124 -8.27 9.39 -13.47
C TYR A 124 -9.58 9.04 -12.75
N PRO A 125 -10.52 9.98 -12.62
CA PRO A 125 -11.79 9.75 -11.92
C PRO A 125 -12.92 9.23 -12.82
N GLY A 126 -12.70 9.15 -14.15
CA GLY A 126 -13.73 8.69 -15.09
C GLY A 126 -13.76 7.18 -15.26
N ASP A 127 -14.76 6.72 -16.00
CA ASP A 127 -14.92 5.32 -16.34
C ASP A 127 -13.96 4.89 -17.45
N LEU A 128 -13.40 3.69 -17.30
CA LEU A 128 -12.57 3.02 -18.29
C LEU A 128 -13.19 1.66 -18.62
N THR A 129 -13.04 1.25 -19.88
CA THR A 129 -13.56 -0.02 -20.38
C THR A 129 -12.49 -1.11 -20.33
N ARG A 130 -12.90 -2.39 -20.39
CA ARG A 130 -11.98 -3.52 -20.53
C ARG A 130 -11.00 -3.35 -21.69
N ALA A 131 -11.49 -2.86 -22.83
CA ALA A 131 -10.67 -2.63 -24.03
C ALA A 131 -9.54 -1.61 -23.77
N ASP A 132 -9.80 -0.58 -22.96
CA ASP A 132 -8.77 0.40 -22.60
C ASP A 132 -7.64 -0.25 -21.79
N PHE A 133 -7.97 -1.15 -20.85
CA PHE A 133 -6.97 -1.88 -20.07
C PHE A 133 -6.21 -2.92 -20.90
N GLU A 134 -6.88 -3.58 -21.84
CA GLU A 134 -6.26 -4.50 -22.79
C GLU A 134 -5.28 -3.77 -23.71
N GLY A 135 -5.68 -2.62 -24.26
CA GLY A 135 -4.80 -1.75 -25.04
C GLY A 135 -3.58 -1.29 -24.24
N LEU A 136 -3.80 -0.84 -23.00
CA LEU A 136 -2.70 -0.47 -22.10
C LEU A 136 -1.75 -1.63 -21.82
N TYR A 137 -2.28 -2.83 -21.58
CA TYR A 137 -1.46 -4.04 -21.37
C TYR A 137 -0.59 -4.35 -22.61
N ASN A 138 -1.11 -4.10 -23.81
CA ASN A 138 -0.37 -4.25 -25.07
C ASN A 138 0.59 -3.09 -25.37
N GLY A 139 0.74 -2.12 -24.46
CA GLY A 139 1.66 -0.98 -24.60
C GLY A 139 1.07 0.24 -25.30
N GLU A 140 -0.24 0.26 -25.56
CA GLU A 140 -0.90 1.44 -26.11
C GLU A 140 -0.94 2.58 -25.08
N THR A 141 -1.12 3.80 -25.58
CA THR A 141 -1.24 5.00 -24.74
C THR A 141 -2.68 5.51 -24.79
N LEU A 142 -3.24 5.79 -23.63
CA LEU A 142 -4.59 6.32 -23.51
C LEU A 142 -4.53 7.83 -23.23
N ASP A 143 -5.05 8.62 -24.18
CA ASP A 143 -5.15 10.07 -24.06
C ASP A 143 -6.52 10.44 -23.43
N LEU A 144 -6.49 10.80 -22.16
CA LEU A 144 -7.67 11.14 -21.35
C LEU A 144 -7.71 12.63 -21.01
N LYS A 145 -8.84 13.08 -20.45
CA LYS A 145 -9.01 14.43 -19.90
C LYS A 145 -9.44 14.36 -18.44
N VAL A 146 -8.83 15.19 -17.60
CA VAL A 146 -9.13 15.24 -16.17
C VAL A 146 -9.43 16.65 -15.70
N THR A 147 -10.36 16.75 -14.75
CA THR A 147 -10.59 17.97 -13.98
C THR A 147 -9.76 17.93 -12.71
N LYS A 148 -8.77 18.83 -12.58
CA LYS A 148 -7.94 18.93 -11.37
C LYS A 148 -8.44 20.04 -10.47
N TRP A 149 -8.55 19.69 -9.20
CA TRP A 149 -8.86 20.60 -8.12
C TRP A 149 -7.58 20.88 -7.35
N SER A 150 -7.22 22.15 -7.22
CA SER A 150 -6.06 22.56 -6.42
C SER A 150 -6.47 23.70 -5.50
N LYS A 151 -6.09 23.58 -4.22
CA LYS A 151 -6.32 24.62 -3.22
C LYS A 151 -5.02 25.38 -2.99
N ASP A 152 -5.08 26.70 -3.13
CA ASP A 152 -4.05 27.58 -2.61
C ASP A 152 -4.34 27.84 -1.13
N ARG A 153 -3.39 27.44 -0.28
CA ARG A 153 -3.53 27.56 1.18
C ARG A 153 -3.19 28.96 1.68
N VAL A 154 -2.41 29.73 0.93
CA VAL A 154 -2.02 31.10 1.29
C VAL A 154 -3.16 32.06 0.95
N GLU A 155 -3.70 31.94 -0.27
CA GLU A 155 -4.79 32.82 -0.72
C GLU A 155 -6.18 32.32 -0.33
N GLY A 156 -6.30 31.09 0.17
CA GLY A 156 -7.58 30.48 0.54
C GLY A 156 -8.49 30.16 -0.65
N LYS A 157 -7.97 30.18 -1.88
CA LYS A 157 -8.73 29.96 -3.11
C LYS A 157 -8.70 28.51 -3.56
N VAL A 158 -9.75 28.09 -4.26
CA VAL A 158 -9.82 26.79 -4.95
C VAL A 158 -9.84 27.05 -6.45
N PHE A 159 -8.90 26.42 -7.16
CA PHE A 159 -8.83 26.45 -8.60
C PHE A 159 -9.34 25.12 -9.16
N ILE A 160 -10.28 25.21 -10.09
CA ILE A 160 -10.82 24.07 -10.84
C ILE A 160 -10.34 24.23 -12.27
N LYS A 161 -9.45 23.34 -12.70
CA LYS A 161 -8.94 23.30 -14.08
C LYS A 161 -9.55 22.09 -14.76
N SER A 162 -10.53 22.31 -15.62
CA SER A 162 -11.15 21.27 -16.45
C SER A 162 -10.31 20.96 -17.68
N ASP A 163 -10.60 19.83 -18.32
CA ASP A 163 -10.07 19.45 -19.63
C ASP A 163 -8.55 19.39 -19.75
N LEU A 164 -7.85 19.16 -18.63
CA LEU A 164 -6.40 18.98 -18.67
C LEU A 164 -6.07 17.64 -19.33
N PRO A 165 -5.14 17.62 -20.31
CA PRO A 165 -4.71 16.36 -20.92
C PRO A 165 -4.05 15.48 -19.87
N TYR A 166 -4.42 14.21 -19.86
CA TYR A 166 -3.88 13.17 -18.99
C TYR A 166 -3.52 11.97 -19.84
N LYS A 167 -2.22 11.71 -20.00
CA LYS A 167 -1.74 10.56 -20.74
C LYS A 167 -1.46 9.42 -19.80
N LEU A 168 -2.16 8.32 -19.97
CA LEU A 168 -1.87 7.07 -19.29
C LEU A 168 -1.03 6.21 -20.23
N LYS A 169 0.21 5.95 -19.83
CA LYS A 169 1.16 5.14 -20.58
C LYS A 169 1.85 4.19 -19.62
N VAL A 170 1.98 2.94 -20.02
CA VAL A 170 2.81 1.96 -19.32
C VAL A 170 4.26 2.35 -19.55
N PHE A 171 4.98 2.60 -18.46
CA PHE A 171 6.42 2.80 -18.54
C PHE A 171 7.07 1.43 -18.66
N ASP A 172 7.85 1.21 -19.69
CA ASP A 172 8.70 0.02 -19.80
C ASP A 172 9.54 -0.08 -18.52
N SER A 173 9.45 -1.22 -17.84
CA SER A 173 10.32 -1.52 -16.70
C SER A 173 11.76 -1.63 -17.21
N LEU A 174 12.64 -0.76 -16.67
CA LEU A 174 14.10 -0.85 -16.79
C LEU A 174 14.62 -2.24 -16.42
#